data_AF-X0V1P4-F1
#
_entry.id   AF-X0V1P4-F1
#
_cell.length_a   1.000
_cell.length_b   1.000
_cell.length_c   1.000
_cell.angle_alpha   90.00
_cell.angle_beta   90.00
_cell.angle_gamma   90.00
#
_symmetry.space_group_name_H-M   'P 1'
#
loop_
_entity.id
_entity.type
_entity.pdbx_description
1 polymer ?
#
loop_
_entity_poly.entity_id
_entity_poly.type
_entity_poly.pdbx_seq_one_letter_code
_entity_poly.pdbx_strand_id
1 'polypeptide(L)'
;DQIRRSSRSVCANIAEGWRKRRYEAAFINKLTDAEAEAAENQTWLEFAYECEYLTVEVMKELRETYDHVIGKLVKMIINPTPWILPR
;
A
#
# COMPACT_ATOMS: atom_id res chain seq x y z
N ASP A 1 9.35 15.25 -1.36
CA ASP A 1 8.27 14.96 -2.32
C ASP A 1 7.88 13.48 -2.34
N GLN A 2 8.85 12.56 -2.35
CA GLN A 2 8.61 11.11 -2.53
C GLN A 2 7.58 10.49 -1.56
N ILE A 3 7.62 10.78 -0.25
CA ILE A 3 6.60 10.31 0.73
C ILE A 3 5.17 10.62 0.27
N ARG A 4 4.93 11.84 -0.25
CA ARG A 4 3.58 12.23 -0.68
C ARG A 4 3.16 11.51 -1.96
N ARG A 5 4.11 11.23 -2.85
CA ARG A 5 3.86 10.52 -4.11
C ARG A 5 3.52 9.07 -3.87
N SER A 6 4.38 8.34 -3.15
CA SER A 6 4.13 6.92 -2.86
C SER A 6 2.85 6.74 -2.05
N SER A 7 2.60 7.60 -1.04
CA SER A 7 1.36 7.57 -0.26
C SER A 7 0.09 7.74 -1.11
N ARG A 8 0.09 8.68 -2.05
CA ARG A 8 -1.03 8.87 -2.99
C ARG A 8 -1.14 7.71 -3.98
N SER A 9 -0.02 7.13 -4.40
CA SER A 9 0.04 6.00 -5.33
C SER A 9 -0.61 4.75 -4.75
N VAL A 10 -0.41 4.45 -3.45
CA VAL A 10 -1.11 3.36 -2.74
C VAL A 10 -2.63 3.47 -2.93
N CYS A 11 -3.21 4.62 -2.60
CA CYS A 11 -4.65 4.84 -2.73
C CYS A 11 -5.13 4.75 -4.19
N ALA A 12 -4.35 5.29 -5.13
CA ALA A 12 -4.68 5.25 -6.55
C ALA A 12 -4.69 3.81 -7.10
N ASN A 13 -3.67 3.01 -6.78
CA ASN A 13 -3.57 1.61 -7.20
C ASN A 13 -4.69 0.75 -6.59
N ILE A 14 -5.05 0.97 -5.32
CA ILE A 14 -6.21 0.29 -4.70
C ILE A 14 -7.50 0.62 -5.44
N ALA A 15 -7.75 1.91 -5.73
CA ALA A 15 -8.96 2.34 -6.44
C ALA A 15 -9.03 1.75 -7.86
N GLU A 16 -7.90 1.72 -8.57
CA GLU A 16 -7.81 1.11 -9.90
C GLU A 16 -8.03 -0.40 -9.84
N GLY A 17 -7.39 -1.10 -8.89
CA GLY A 17 -7.62 -2.52 -8.63
C GLY A 17 -9.10 -2.80 -8.38
N TRP A 18 -9.76 -2.00 -7.56
CA TRP A 18 -11.18 -2.15 -7.26
C TRP A 18 -12.08 -2.11 -8.50
N ARG A 19 -11.68 -1.37 -9.56
CA ARG A 19 -12.37 -1.32 -10.85
C ARG A 19 -12.04 -2.50 -11.77
N LYS A 20 -10.98 -3.26 -11.48
CA LYS A 20 -10.48 -4.41 -12.27
C LYS A 20 -10.89 -5.78 -11.72
N ARG A 21 -11.78 -5.84 -10.72
CA ARG A 21 -12.29 -7.08 -10.07
C ARG A 21 -13.03 -8.07 -10.98
N ARG A 22 -13.23 -7.76 -12.27
CA ARG A 22 -13.77 -8.70 -13.28
C ARG A 22 -12.71 -9.68 -13.79
N TYR A 23 -11.43 -9.36 -13.61
CA TYR A 23 -10.32 -10.21 -13.99
C TYR A 23 -9.33 -10.28 -12.83
N GLU A 24 -9.28 -11.44 -12.19
CA GLU A 24 -8.53 -11.67 -10.95
C GLU A 24 -7.06 -11.27 -11.05
N ALA A 25 -6.37 -11.66 -12.12
CA ALA A 25 -4.96 -11.31 -12.30
C ALA A 25 -4.74 -9.78 -12.38
N ALA A 26 -5.66 -9.03 -13.01
CA ALA A 26 -5.55 -7.57 -13.07
C ALA A 26 -5.90 -6.89 -11.73
N PHE A 27 -6.78 -7.50 -10.92
CA PHE A 27 -7.03 -7.05 -9.55
C PHE A 27 -5.80 -7.26 -8.68
N ILE A 28 -5.24 -8.48 -8.68
CA ILE A 28 -4.03 -8.83 -7.93
C ILE A 28 -2.86 -7.92 -8.33
N ASN A 29 -2.60 -7.75 -9.62
CA ASN A 29 -1.49 -6.91 -10.10
C ASN A 29 -1.56 -5.50 -9.50
N LYS A 30 -2.74 -4.91 -9.43
CA LYS A 30 -2.90 -3.56 -8.89
C LYS A 30 -2.76 -3.50 -7.37
N LEU A 31 -3.14 -4.56 -6.66
CA LEU A 31 -2.86 -4.64 -5.22
C LEU A 31 -1.36 -4.82 -4.96
N THR A 32 -0.65 -5.57 -5.80
CA THR A 32 0.82 -5.68 -5.74
C THR A 32 1.50 -4.34 -6.02
N ASP A 33 1.02 -3.57 -6.99
CA ASP A 33 1.51 -2.20 -7.23
C ASP A 33 1.29 -1.32 -5.97
N ALA A 34 0.13 -1.43 -5.32
CA ALA A 34 -0.15 -0.70 -4.08
C ALA A 34 0.73 -1.15 -2.91
N GLU A 35 1.05 -2.44 -2.81
CA GLU A 35 1.93 -2.99 -1.78
C GLU A 35 3.36 -2.47 -1.94
N ALA A 36 3.88 -2.46 -3.18
CA ALA A 36 5.19 -1.92 -3.48
C ALA A 36 5.32 -0.44 -3.10
N GLU A 37 4.30 0.37 -3.42
CA GLU A 37 4.25 1.80 -3.07
C GLU A 37 4.15 2.03 -1.56
N ALA A 38 3.47 1.14 -0.84
CA ALA A 38 3.38 1.17 0.61
C ALA A 38 4.74 0.87 1.25
N ALA A 39 5.47 -0.12 0.74
CA ALA A 39 6.83 -0.44 1.18
C ALA A 39 7.81 0.70 0.85
N GLU A 40 7.70 1.30 -0.35
CA GLU A 40 8.50 2.48 -0.72
C GLU A 40 8.26 3.64 0.26
N ASN A 41 7.01 3.87 0.67
CA ASN A 41 6.70 4.88 1.67
C ASN A 41 7.44 4.64 3.00
N GLN A 42 7.48 3.39 3.48
CA GLN A 42 8.19 3.04 4.71
C GLN A 42 9.69 3.33 4.61
N THR A 43 10.33 3.05 3.47
CA THR A 43 11.72 3.43 3.22
C THR A 43 11.93 4.94 3.40
N TRP A 44 11.01 5.76 2.86
CA TRP A 44 11.11 7.21 3.01
C TRP A 44 10.82 7.71 4.43
N LEU A 45 9.96 7.03 5.19
CA LEU A 45 9.74 7.31 6.62
C LEU A 45 11.00 7.04 7.44
N GLU A 46 11.70 5.95 7.15
CA GLU A 46 12.97 5.61 7.80
C GLU A 46 14.02 6.69 7.51
N PHE A 47 14.20 7.09 6.25
CA PHE A 47 15.09 8.21 5.91
C PHE A 47 14.71 9.51 6.62
N ALA A 48 13.42 9.82 6.69
CA ALA A 48 12.96 11.04 7.35
C ALA A 48 13.25 11.03 8.85
N TYR A 49 13.18 9.87 9.50
CA TYR A 49 13.56 9.69 10.90
C TYR A 49 15.07 9.76 11.11
N GLU A 50 15.87 9.05 10.31
CA GLU A 50 17.34 9.06 10.41
C GLU A 50 17.94 10.45 10.14
N CYS A 51 17.25 11.27 9.35
CA CYS A 51 17.61 12.67 9.10
C CYS A 51 16.96 13.65 10.11
N GLU A 52 16.39 13.16 11.21
CA GLU A 52 15.80 13.95 12.29
C GLU A 52 14.64 14.87 11.87
N TYR A 53 13.97 14.59 10.74
CA TYR A 53 12.78 15.32 10.30
C TYR A 53 11.50 14.86 11.00
N LEU A 54 11.51 13.66 11.59
CA LEU A 54 10.40 13.07 12.33
C LEU A 54 10.87 12.65 13.72
N THR A 55 9.97 12.77 14.71
CA THR A 55 10.21 12.13 16.00
C THR A 55 10.00 10.62 15.89
N VAL A 56 10.54 9.86 16.84
CA VAL A 56 10.39 8.40 16.87
C VAL A 56 8.92 7.99 17.03
N GLU A 57 8.12 8.78 17.74
CA GLU A 57 6.69 8.54 17.93
C GLU A 57 5.94 8.64 16.60
N VAL A 58 6.17 9.72 15.85
CA VAL A 58 5.53 9.94 14.54
C VAL A 58 5.98 8.89 13.52
N MET A 59 7.28 8.55 13.51
CA MET A 59 7.79 7.50 12.62
C MET A 59 7.12 6.16 12.91
N LYS A 60 7.03 5.75 14.18
CA LYS A 60 6.41 4.48 14.57
C LYS A 60 4.93 4.43 14.20
N GLU A 61 4.17 5.49 14.50
CA GLU A 61 2.75 5.57 14.17
C GLU A 61 2.50 5.43 12.66
N LEU A 62 3.26 6.16 11.84
CA LEU A 62 3.15 6.08 10.38
C LEU A 62 3.58 4.72 9.85
N ARG A 63 4.69 4.18 10.35
CA ARG A 63 5.20 2.86 9.94
C ARG A 63 4.20 1.75 10.27
N GLU A 64 3.63 1.75 11.48
CA GLU A 64 2.59 0.79 11.91
C GLU A 64 1.33 0.90 11.05
N THR A 65 0.92 2.13 10.70
CA THR A 65 -0.19 2.36 9.78
C THR A 65 0.07 1.70 8.42
N TYR A 66 1.28 1.86 7.87
CA TYR A 66 1.67 1.22 6.61
C TYR A 66 1.80 -0.29 6.72
N ASP A 67 2.31 -0.83 7.85
CA ASP A 67 2.35 -2.27 8.11
C ASP A 67 0.93 -2.87 8.08
N HIS A 68 -0.06 -2.18 8.64
CA HIS A 68 -1.46 -2.59 8.55
C HIS A 68 -2.04 -2.53 7.14
N VAL A 69 -1.69 -1.51 6.35
CA VAL A 69 -2.09 -1.41 4.95
C VAL A 69 -1.51 -2.57 4.15
N ILE A 70 -0.20 -2.82 4.25
CA ILE A 70 0.48 -3.93 3.59
C ILE A 70 -0.16 -5.26 3.99
N GLY A 71 -0.39 -5.48 5.29
CA GLY A 71 -1.04 -6.70 5.78
C GLY A 71 -2.45 -6.91 5.21
N LYS A 72 -3.22 -5.84 4.96
CA LYS A 72 -4.53 -5.94 4.28
C LYS A 72 -4.36 -6.26 2.79
N LEU A 73 -3.44 -5.60 2.10
CA LEU A 73 -3.16 -5.84 0.69
C LEU A 73 -2.72 -7.30 0.46
N VAL A 74 -1.77 -7.79 1.25
CA VAL A 74 -1.29 -9.19 1.19
C VAL A 74 -2.43 -10.17 1.42
N LYS A 75 -3.29 -9.94 2.42
CA LYS A 75 -4.48 -10.79 2.65
C LYS A 75 -5.43 -10.80 1.45
N MET A 76 -5.61 -9.65 0.80
CA MET A 76 -6.43 -9.55 -0.41
C MET A 76 -5.80 -10.24 -1.62
N ILE A 77 -4.46 -10.17 -1.74
CA ILE A 77 -3.70 -10.84 -2.81
C ILE A 77 -3.72 -12.36 -2.65
N ILE A 78 -3.55 -12.88 -1.42
CA ILE A 78 -3.50 -14.33 -1.15
C ILE A 78 -4.88 -14.99 -1.32
N ASN A 79 -5.96 -14.25 -1.05
CA ASN A 79 -7.33 -14.78 -1.15
C ASN A 79 -8.24 -13.80 -1.91
N PRO A 80 -8.05 -13.56 -3.21
CA PRO A 80 -8.77 -12.52 -3.95
C PRO A 80 -10.27 -12.81 -4.12
N THR A 81 -10.67 -14.09 -4.04
CA THR A 81 -12.01 -14.60 -4.32
C THR A 81 -13.16 -13.80 -3.70
N PRO A 82 -13.12 -13.36 -2.42
CA PRO A 82 -14.20 -12.58 -1.81
C PRO A 82 -14.47 -11.23 -2.50
N TRP A 83 -13.50 -10.72 -3.27
CA TRP A 83 -13.58 -9.41 -3.91
C TRP A 83 -13.84 -9.49 -5.43
N ILE A 84 -13.61 -10.64 -6.05
CA ILE A 84 -13.82 -10.83 -7.50
C ILE A 84 -15.30 -10.82 -7.83
N LEU A 85 -15.66 -10.14 -8.92
CA LEU A 85 -17.04 -10.13 -9.40
C LEU A 85 -17.32 -11.43 -10.16
N PRO A 86 -18.44 -12.12 -9.87
CA PRO A 86 -18.84 -13.29 -10.64
C PRO A 86 -19.03 -12.90 -12.11
N ARG A 87 -18.77 -13.88 -12.99
CA ARG A 87 -19.03 -13.75 -14.42
C ARG A 87 -20.53 -13.75 -14.69
#